data_AF-A0A8T7E154-F1
#
_entry.id   AF-A0A8T7E154-F1
#
_cell.length_a   1.000
_cell.length_b   1.000
_cell.length_c   1.000
_cell.angle_alpha   90.00
_cell.angle_beta   90.00
_cell.angle_gamma   90.00
#
_symmetry.space_group_name_H-M   'P 1'
#
loop_
_entity.id
_entity.type
_entity.pdbx_description
1 polymer ?
#
loop_
_entity_poly.entity_id
_entity_poly.type
_entity_poly.pdbx_seq_one_letter_code
_entity_poly.pdbx_strand_id
1 'polypeptide(L)'
;MNEIVESLITSGRIVDIMLAVVVIEWLALGAWRVIRGNGLGIIGATMMLVPGTCLMLALRGALTGASWQWIALVLIASLFAHLTDMAIRIRHAP
;
A
#
# COMPACT_ATOMS: atom_id res chain seq x y z
N MET A 1 -8.59 -25.20 -8.99
CA MET A 1 -8.58 -23.72 -8.92
C MET A 1 -8.82 -23.23 -7.49
N ASN A 2 -9.89 -23.68 -6.83
CA ASN A 2 -10.27 -23.20 -5.49
C ASN A 2 -9.25 -23.54 -4.39
N GLU A 3 -8.71 -24.76 -4.36
CA GLU A 3 -7.74 -25.18 -3.34
C GLU A 3 -6.43 -24.35 -3.36
N ILE A 4 -5.94 -24.00 -4.56
CA ILE A 4 -4.74 -23.18 -4.70
C ILE A 4 -4.98 -21.77 -4.15
N VAL A 5 -6.11 -21.17 -4.53
CA VAL A 5 -6.50 -19.83 -4.08
C VAL A 5 -6.70 -19.81 -2.57
N GLU A 6 -7.37 -20.81 -2.02
CA GLU A 6 -7.57 -20.97 -0.58
C GLU A 6 -6.24 -21.07 0.17
N SER A 7 -5.29 -21.88 -0.34
CA SER A 7 -3.96 -22.01 0.27
C SER A 7 -3.18 -20.68 0.26
N LEU A 8 -3.32 -19.87 -0.80
CA LEU A 8 -2.65 -18.57 -0.92
C LEU A 8 -3.22 -17.53 0.05
N ILE A 9 -4.54 -17.56 0.25
CA ILE A 9 -5.24 -16.65 1.18
C ILE A 9 -4.92 -17.05 2.62
N THR A 10 -5.12 -18.32 2.98
CA THR A 10 -4.92 -18.81 4.37
C THR A 10 -3.47 -18.71 4.82
N SER A 11 -2.51 -18.93 3.90
CA SER A 11 -1.08 -18.72 4.20
C SER A 11 -0.66 -17.25 4.24
N GLY A 12 -1.53 -16.33 3.81
CA GLY A 12 -1.28 -14.90 3.64
C GLY A 12 -0.25 -14.52 2.57
N ARG A 13 0.23 -15.50 1.77
CA ARG A 13 1.17 -15.26 0.65
C ARG A 13 0.59 -14.37 -0.44
N ILE A 14 -0.74 -14.34 -0.56
CA ILE A 14 -1.42 -13.42 -1.48
C ILE A 14 -1.02 -11.96 -1.23
N VAL A 15 -0.81 -11.60 0.04
CA VAL A 15 -0.43 -10.24 0.42
C VAL A 15 1.01 -9.93 0.03
N ASP A 16 1.91 -10.90 0.13
CA ASP A 16 3.31 -10.74 -0.29
C ASP A 16 3.38 -10.48 -1.81
N ILE A 17 2.52 -11.13 -2.60
CA ILE A 17 2.37 -10.89 -4.04
C ILE A 17 1.84 -9.46 -4.29
N MET A 18 0.80 -9.05 -3.57
CA MET A 18 0.24 -7.70 -3.69
C MET A 18 1.28 -6.61 -3.35
N LEU A 19 2.06 -6.81 -2.27
CA LEU A 19 3.15 -5.90 -1.89
C LEU A 19 4.23 -5.83 -2.98
N ALA A 20 4.60 -6.97 -3.57
CA ALA A 20 5.55 -6.99 -4.69
C ALA A 20 5.04 -6.19 -5.89
N VAL A 21 3.76 -6.32 -6.24
CA VAL A 21 3.12 -5.55 -7.32
C VAL A 21 3.13 -4.05 -7.01
N VAL A 22 2.82 -3.64 -5.78
CA VAL A 22 2.85 -2.22 -5.37
C VAL A 22 4.27 -1.65 -5.42
N VAL A 23 5.28 -2.42 -5.02
CA VAL A 23 6.69 -1.99 -5.15
C VAL A 23 7.06 -1.82 -6.62
N ILE A 24 6.66 -2.76 -7.49
CA ILE A 24 6.89 -2.66 -8.93
C ILE A 24 6.19 -1.43 -9.50
N GLU A 25 4.94 -1.16 -9.10
CA GLU A 25 4.18 0.02 -9.52
C GLU A 25 4.89 1.31 -9.09
N TRP A 26 5.34 1.40 -7.84
CA TRP A 26 6.08 2.55 -7.34
C TRP A 26 7.37 2.79 -8.15
N LEU A 27 8.13 1.73 -8.43
CA LEU A 27 9.34 1.81 -9.24
C LEU A 27 9.04 2.20 -10.69
N ALA A 28 7.98 1.65 -11.29
CA ALA A 28 7.56 1.94 -12.65
C ALA A 28 7.13 3.42 -12.79
N LEU A 29 6.36 3.94 -11.82
CA LEU A 29 5.97 5.34 -11.77
C LEU A 29 7.18 6.27 -11.60
N GLY A 30 8.14 5.88 -10.73
CA GLY A 30 9.40 6.58 -10.54
C GLY A 30 10.24 6.62 -11.82
N ALA A 31 10.43 5.47 -12.46
CA ALA A 31 11.18 5.35 -13.72
C ALA A 31 10.51 6.13 -14.85
N TRP A 32 9.19 6.05 -14.97
CA TRP A 32 8.44 6.78 -16.01
C TRP A 32 8.59 8.29 -15.86
N ARG A 33 8.61 8.80 -14.62
CA ARG A 33 8.88 10.22 -14.33
C ARG A 33 10.28 10.63 -14.78
N VAL A 34 11.31 9.82 -14.47
CA VAL A 34 12.69 10.11 -14.88
C VAL A 34 12.80 10.18 -16.41
N ILE A 35 12.08 9.32 -17.12
CA ILE A 35 12.14 9.24 -18.59
C ILE A 35 11.35 10.38 -19.27
N ARG A 36 10.16 10.74 -18.79
CA ARG A 36 9.27 11.72 -19.46
C ARG A 36 9.30 13.13 -18.87
N GLY A 37 9.91 13.35 -17.72
CA GLY A 37 9.96 14.66 -17.04
C GLY A 37 8.60 15.18 -16.55
N ASN A 38 7.50 14.49 -16.85
CA ASN A 38 6.14 14.89 -16.52
C ASN A 38 5.37 13.68 -15.95
N GLY A 39 4.91 13.79 -14.69
CA GLY A 39 4.24 12.71 -13.95
C GLY A 39 4.01 13.09 -12.48
N LEU A 40 3.31 12.23 -11.72
CA LEU A 40 3.13 12.42 -10.28
C LEU A 40 4.49 12.55 -9.58
N GLY A 41 4.61 13.49 -8.63
CA GLY A 41 5.79 13.60 -7.75
C GLY A 41 6.13 12.25 -7.15
N ILE A 42 7.40 11.87 -7.00
CA ILE A 42 7.79 10.68 -6.23
C ILE A 42 7.13 10.72 -4.85
N ILE A 43 7.07 11.91 -4.25
CA ILE A 43 6.36 12.18 -3.00
C ILE A 43 4.86 11.92 -3.15
N GLY A 44 4.23 12.40 -4.22
CA GLY A 44 2.80 12.18 -4.49
C GLY A 44 2.44 10.71 -4.74
N ALA A 45 3.27 9.98 -5.49
CA ALA A 45 3.09 8.54 -5.72
C ALA A 45 3.25 7.76 -4.41
N THR A 46 4.26 8.11 -3.59
CA THR A 46 4.48 7.47 -2.29
C THR A 46 3.29 7.71 -1.35
N MET A 47 2.77 8.95 -1.28
CA MET A 47 1.62 9.27 -0.44
C MET A 47 0.33 8.55 -0.84
N MET A 48 0.17 8.19 -2.12
CA MET A 48 -0.96 7.35 -2.58
C MET A 48 -0.79 5.89 -2.18
N LEU A 49 0.44 5.37 -2.20
CA LEU A 49 0.69 3.95 -1.96
C LEU A 49 0.79 3.60 -0.47
N VAL A 50 1.24 4.53 0.38
CA VAL A 50 1.41 4.29 1.82
C VAL A 50 0.15 3.74 2.50
N PRO A 51 -1.05 4.36 2.36
CA PRO A 51 -2.27 3.81 2.95
C PRO A 51 -2.57 2.38 2.48
N GLY A 52 -2.42 2.12 1.18
CA GLY A 52 -2.60 0.79 0.60
C GLY A 52 -1.64 -0.25 1.19
N THR A 53 -0.34 0.09 1.29
CA THR A 53 0.66 -0.81 1.89
C THR A 53 0.40 -1.08 3.36
N CYS A 54 -0.04 -0.09 4.15
CA CYS A 54 -0.41 -0.29 5.55
C CYS A 54 -1.59 -1.25 5.70
N LEU A 55 -2.62 -1.12 4.84
CA LEU A 55 -3.76 -2.03 4.83
C LEU A 55 -3.34 -3.46 4.43
N MET A 56 -2.45 -3.60 3.44
CA MET A 56 -1.89 -4.90 3.07
C MET A 56 -1.12 -5.52 4.25
N LEU A 57 -0.27 -4.77 4.94
CA LEU A 57 0.44 -5.27 6.13
C LEU A 57 -0.53 -5.66 7.27
N ALA A 58 -1.61 -4.91 7.46
CA ALA A 58 -2.66 -5.26 8.42
C ALA A 58 -3.32 -6.60 8.06
N LEU A 59 -3.65 -6.78 6.77
CA LEU A 59 -4.20 -8.02 6.24
C LEU A 59 -3.22 -9.18 6.39
N ARG A 60 -1.91 -8.98 6.13
CA ARG A 60 -0.88 -9.98 6.36
C ARG A 60 -0.89 -10.43 7.81
N GLY A 61 -0.86 -9.47 8.74
CA GLY A 61 -0.88 -9.73 10.17
C GLY A 61 -2.12 -10.51 10.59
N ALA A 62 -3.30 -10.14 10.08
CA ALA A 62 -4.54 -10.85 10.35
C ALA A 62 -4.51 -12.31 9.86
N LEU A 63 -3.94 -12.56 8.68
CA LEU A 63 -3.84 -13.89 8.09
C LEU A 63 -2.75 -14.77 8.75
N THR A 64 -1.69 -14.18 9.29
CA THR A 64 -0.59 -14.92 9.96
C THR A 64 -0.77 -15.06 11.46
N GLY A 65 -1.87 -14.57 12.04
CA GLY A 65 -2.09 -14.61 13.48
C GLY A 65 -1.22 -13.63 14.28
N ALA A 66 -0.86 -12.48 13.70
CA ALA A 66 -0.21 -11.40 14.43
C ALA A 66 -1.13 -10.87 15.54
N SER A 67 -0.52 -10.30 16.59
CA SER A 67 -1.30 -9.73 17.68
C SER A 67 -2.12 -8.53 17.20
N TRP A 68 -3.33 -8.39 17.75
CA TRP A 68 -4.27 -7.34 17.34
C TRP A 68 -3.70 -5.92 17.53
N GLN A 69 -2.78 -5.72 18.48
CA GLN A 69 -2.12 -4.43 18.72
C GLN A 69 -1.30 -3.99 17.50
N TRP A 70 -0.60 -4.91 16.84
CA TRP A 70 0.17 -4.59 15.64
C TRP A 70 -0.75 -4.24 14.48
N ILE A 71 -1.84 -5.00 14.31
CA ILE A 71 -2.86 -4.75 13.29
C ILE A 71 -3.48 -3.37 13.51
N ALA A 72 -3.88 -3.04 14.75
CA ALA A 72 -4.45 -1.75 15.10
C ALA A 72 -3.46 -0.60 14.82
N LEU A 73 -2.18 -0.77 15.18
CA LEU A 73 -1.14 0.22 14.93
C LEU A 73 -1.00 0.53 13.43
N VAL A 74 -0.90 -0.49 12.57
CA VAL A 74 -0.76 -0.27 11.13
C VAL A 74 -2.03 0.29 10.49
N LEU A 75 -3.22 -0.04 10.99
CA LEU A 75 -4.48 0.54 10.54
C LEU A 75 -4.59 2.02 10.91
N ILE A 76 -4.21 2.39 12.13
CA ILE A 76 -4.16 3.78 12.57
C ILE A 76 -3.14 4.56 11.72
N ALA A 77 -1.96 3.99 11.48
CA ALA A 77 -0.96 4.59 10.60
C ALA A 77 -1.50 4.80 9.17
N SER A 78 -2.23 3.81 8.63
CA SER A 78 -2.92 3.92 7.33
C SER A 78 -3.90 5.10 7.30
N LEU A 79 -4.69 5.26 8.36
CA LEU A 79 -5.67 6.34 8.46
C LEU A 79 -4.98 7.71 8.48
N PHE A 80 -3.94 7.87 9.29
CA PHE A 80 -3.17 9.12 9.33
C PHE A 80 -2.50 9.44 8.00
N ALA A 81 -1.94 8.44 7.31
CA ALA A 81 -1.35 8.63 5.99
C ALA A 81 -2.41 9.09 4.98
N HIS A 82 -3.60 8.49 5.01
CA HIS A 82 -4.70 8.84 4.11
C HIS A 82 -5.20 10.28 4.35
N LEU A 83 -5.41 10.66 5.61
CA LEU A 83 -5.82 12.01 5.98
C LEU A 83 -4.76 13.05 5.59
N THR A 84 -3.48 12.71 5.73
CA THR A 84 -2.38 13.60 5.35
C THR A 84 -2.34 13.80 3.83
N ASP A 85 -2.47 12.74 3.04
CA ASP A 85 -2.53 12.83 1.58
C ASP A 85 -3.74 13.66 1.12
N MET A 86 -4.93 13.43 1.70
CA MET A 86 -6.12 14.24 1.41
C MET A 86 -5.91 15.71 1.78
N ALA A 87 -5.37 16.01 2.97
CA ALA A 87 -5.12 17.38 3.40
C ALA A 87 -4.12 18.11 2.50
N ILE A 88 -3.08 17.42 2.04
CA ILE A 88 -2.12 17.97 1.07
C ILE A 88 -2.84 18.25 -0.25
N ARG A 89 -3.60 17.30 -0.80
CA ARG A 89 -4.30 17.48 -2.08
C ARG A 89 -5.32 18.61 -2.06
N ILE A 90 -6.12 18.71 -0.99
CA ILE A 90 -7.11 19.78 -0.84
C ILE A 90 -6.44 21.16 -0.79
N ARG A 91 -5.28 21.27 -0.13
CA ARG A 91 -4.52 22.53 -0.08
C ARG A 91 -3.87 22.93 -1.41
N HIS A 92 -3.68 21.99 -2.33
CA HIS A 92 -3.11 22.21 -3.66
C HIS A 92 -4.18 22.17 -4.75
N ALA A 93 -5.47 22.10 -4.39
CA ALA A 93 -6.58 22.22 -5.32
C ALA A 93 -6.76 23.71 -5.69
N PRO A 94 -6.89 24.04 -6.99
CA PRO A 94 -7.04 25.41 -7.47
C PRO A 94 -8.36 26.08 -7.06
#